data_AF-A0A349B0Y1-F1
#
_entry.id   AF-A0A349B0Y1-F1
#
_cell.length_a   1.000
_cell.length_b   1.000
_cell.length_c   1.000
_cell.angle_alpha   90.00
_cell.angle_beta   90.00
_cell.angle_gamma   90.00
#
_symmetry.space_group_name_H-M   'P 1'
#
loop_
_entity.id
_entity.type
_entity.pdbx_description
1 polymer ?
#
loop_
_entity_poly.entity_id
_entity_poly.type
_entity_poly.pdbx_seq_one_letter_code
_entity_poly.pdbx_strand_id
1 'polypeptide(L)'
;MCDHCSCRQHRAIAELSTEHEQILEVAWALSERHRETGVSDGPLQEQLGQMLAVHVEAEEVALYPLLVETGGLQPDKSDDLEQEHTDLAAALISGKFDRRMYFELASHIEEEELELFPLAMFGFDDEDWAVLEATPRFLAPDTPLVH
;
A
#
# COMPACT_ATOMS: atom_id res chain seq x y z
N MET A 1 -12.27 7.73 -3.29
CA MET A 1 -12.08 7.96 -4.74
C MET A 1 -12.17 9.44 -5.02
N CYS A 2 -11.02 10.10 -5.17
CA CYS A 2 -10.95 11.51 -5.51
C CYS A 2 -10.86 11.62 -7.03
N ASP A 3 -11.93 12.06 -7.71
CA ASP A 3 -11.95 12.33 -9.16
C ASP A 3 -11.08 13.54 -9.57
N HIS A 4 -10.30 14.11 -8.64
CA HIS A 4 -9.62 15.40 -8.84
C HIS A 4 -8.15 15.30 -9.26
N CYS A 5 -7.51 14.16 -9.10
CA CYS A 5 -6.14 13.93 -9.54
C CYS A 5 -6.16 12.86 -10.63
N SER A 6 -5.69 13.18 -11.83
CA SER A 6 -5.46 12.22 -12.91
C SER A 6 -4.29 11.26 -12.63
N CYS A 7 -4.00 10.98 -11.35
CA CYS A 7 -2.84 10.19 -10.90
C CYS A 7 -2.91 8.73 -11.36
N ARG A 8 -4.12 8.17 -11.48
CA ARG A 8 -4.34 6.83 -12.04
C ARG A 8 -4.09 6.73 -13.57
N GLN A 9 -3.54 7.76 -14.20
CA GLN A 9 -3.10 7.69 -15.60
C GLN A 9 -1.77 6.95 -15.76
N HIS A 10 -0.92 6.93 -14.73
CA HIS A 10 0.27 6.08 -14.71
C HIS A 10 -0.09 4.70 -14.18
N ARG A 11 0.39 3.67 -14.88
CA ARG A 11 0.06 2.27 -14.60
C ARG A 11 0.43 1.88 -13.16
N ALA A 12 1.65 2.18 -12.71
CA ALA A 12 2.12 1.83 -11.37
C ALA A 12 1.20 2.39 -10.27
N ILE A 13 0.83 3.67 -10.34
CA ILE A 13 -0.10 4.29 -9.39
C ILE A 13 -1.49 3.67 -9.48
N ALA A 14 -2.01 3.42 -10.68
CA ALA A 14 -3.31 2.79 -10.85
C ALA A 14 -3.36 1.37 -10.25
N GLU A 15 -2.27 0.63 -10.35
CA GLU A 15 -2.13 -0.69 -9.76
C GLU A 15 -2.03 -0.64 -8.23
N LEU A 16 -1.19 0.22 -7.65
CA LEU A 16 -1.12 0.41 -6.18
C LEU A 16 -2.47 0.85 -5.60
N SER A 17 -3.14 1.80 -6.25
CA SER A 17 -4.49 2.21 -5.86
C SER A 17 -5.52 1.08 -5.93
N THR A 18 -5.39 0.16 -6.89
CA THR A 18 -6.26 -1.01 -6.98
C THR A 18 -5.99 -1.96 -5.82
N GLU A 19 -4.74 -2.09 -5.40
CA GLU A 19 -4.36 -2.89 -4.24
C GLU A 19 -4.87 -2.31 -2.95
N HIS A 20 -4.81 -0.99 -2.76
CA HIS A 20 -5.42 -0.32 -1.62
C HIS A 20 -6.88 -0.71 -1.43
N GLU A 21 -7.66 -0.73 -2.51
CA GLU A 21 -9.07 -1.12 -2.46
C GLU A 21 -9.23 -2.58 -1.97
N GLN A 22 -8.40 -3.50 -2.47
CA GLN A 22 -8.43 -4.91 -2.09
C GLN A 22 -7.91 -5.13 -0.66
N ILE A 23 -6.83 -4.45 -0.28
CA ILE A 23 -6.21 -4.48 1.05
C ILE A 23 -7.25 -4.04 2.09
N LEU A 24 -7.95 -2.92 1.85
CA LEU A 24 -9.00 -2.42 2.73
C LEU A 24 -10.17 -3.40 2.86
N GLU A 25 -10.58 -4.05 1.77
CA GLU A 25 -11.64 -5.05 1.82
C GLU A 25 -11.27 -6.24 2.72
N VAL A 26 -10.08 -6.81 2.53
CA VAL A 26 -9.61 -7.97 3.32
C VAL A 26 -9.34 -7.56 4.78
N ALA A 27 -8.74 -6.40 5.00
CA ALA A 27 -8.47 -5.86 6.34
C ALA A 27 -9.76 -5.59 7.12
N TRP A 28 -10.79 -5.05 6.45
CA TRP A 28 -12.09 -4.87 7.07
C TRP A 28 -12.69 -6.22 7.48
N ALA A 29 -12.71 -7.19 6.57
CA ALA A 29 -13.22 -8.53 6.85
C ALA A 29 -12.50 -9.19 8.03
N LEU A 30 -11.17 -9.12 8.07
CA LEU A 30 -10.36 -9.65 9.18
C LEU A 30 -10.71 -8.96 10.51
N SER A 31 -10.80 -7.64 10.51
CA SER A 31 -11.13 -6.87 11.71
C SER A 31 -12.53 -7.18 12.26
N GLU A 32 -13.51 -7.42 11.38
CA GLU A 32 -14.87 -7.82 11.77
C GLU A 32 -14.91 -9.24 12.33
N ARG A 33 -14.17 -10.18 11.73
CA ARG A 33 -14.04 -11.54 12.28
C ARG A 33 -13.43 -11.54 13.66
N HIS A 34 -12.37 -10.75 13.86
CA HIS A 34 -11.74 -10.59 15.17
C HIS A 34 -12.72 -9.99 16.19
N ARG A 35 -13.52 -8.99 15.80
CA ARG A 35 -14.55 -8.41 16.67
C ARG A 35 -15.64 -9.41 17.06
N GLU A 36 -16.11 -10.23 16.13
CA GLU A 36 -17.20 -11.18 16.35
C GLU A 36 -16.77 -12.36 17.23
N THR A 37 -15.55 -12.85 17.03
CA THR A 37 -15.10 -14.12 17.60
C THR A 37 -14.04 -13.97 18.68
N GLY A 38 -13.37 -12.82 18.77
CA GLY A 38 -12.19 -12.59 19.60
C GLY A 38 -10.95 -13.36 19.13
N VAL A 39 -11.00 -13.95 17.93
CA VAL A 39 -9.94 -14.78 17.34
C VAL A 39 -9.65 -14.29 15.94
N SER A 40 -8.37 -14.21 15.57
CA SER A 40 -7.95 -13.87 14.21
C SER A 40 -8.33 -14.98 13.22
N ASP A 41 -8.81 -14.60 12.04
CA ASP A 41 -9.09 -15.52 10.94
C ASP A 41 -7.78 -15.81 10.19
N GLY A 42 -7.21 -16.99 10.41
CA GLY A 42 -5.89 -17.37 9.88
C GLY A 42 -5.76 -17.21 8.36
N PRO A 43 -6.70 -17.74 7.54
CA PRO A 43 -6.71 -17.51 6.10
C PRO A 43 -6.73 -16.04 5.68
N LEU A 44 -7.60 -15.22 6.29
CA LEU A 44 -7.64 -13.78 5.97
C LEU A 44 -6.37 -13.05 6.41
N GLN A 45 -5.80 -13.44 7.54
CA GLN A 45 -4.54 -12.89 8.05
C GLN A 45 -3.36 -13.21 7.11
N GLU A 46 -3.28 -14.45 6.63
CA GLU A 46 -2.25 -14.86 5.65
C GLU A 46 -2.42 -14.11 4.34
N GLN A 47 -3.66 -14.01 3.84
CA GLN A 47 -3.97 -13.27 2.60
C GLN A 47 -3.55 -11.80 2.71
N LEU A 48 -3.97 -11.11 3.77
CA LEU A 48 -3.63 -9.70 3.97
C LEU A 48 -2.12 -9.50 4.15
N GLY A 49 -1.45 -10.39 4.88
CA GLY A 49 0.00 -10.33 5.06
C GLY A 49 0.76 -10.48 3.74
N GLN A 50 0.31 -11.36 2.84
CA GLN A 50 0.91 -11.51 1.51
C GLN A 50 0.69 -10.27 0.64
N MET A 51 -0.52 -9.70 0.67
CA MET A 51 -0.84 -8.49 -0.11
C MET A 51 0.02 -7.31 0.35
N LEU A 52 0.07 -7.04 1.67
CA LEU A 52 0.89 -5.96 2.23
C LEU A 52 2.37 -6.18 1.94
N ALA A 53 2.90 -7.40 2.04
CA ALA A 53 4.33 -7.64 1.80
C ALA A 53 4.78 -7.24 0.39
N VAL A 54 3.96 -7.51 -0.64
CA VAL A 54 4.29 -7.15 -2.02
C VAL A 54 4.09 -5.65 -2.27
N HIS A 55 3.04 -5.08 -1.67
CA HIS A 55 2.72 -3.66 -1.78
C HIS A 55 3.81 -2.79 -1.17
N VAL A 56 4.14 -3.06 0.10
CA VAL A 56 5.18 -2.40 0.87
C VAL A 56 6.55 -2.52 0.19
N GLU A 57 6.86 -3.65 -0.44
CA GLU A 57 8.12 -3.79 -1.19
C GLU A 57 8.23 -2.77 -2.33
N ALA A 58 7.15 -2.52 -3.07
CA ALA A 58 7.16 -1.52 -4.14
C ALA A 58 7.38 -0.09 -3.59
N GLU A 59 6.83 0.17 -2.41
CA GLU A 59 6.88 1.48 -1.78
C GLU A 59 8.24 1.77 -1.18
N GLU A 60 8.71 0.91 -0.28
CA GLU A 60 9.94 1.12 0.47
C GLU A 60 11.20 0.96 -0.39
N VAL A 61 11.17 0.09 -1.41
CA VAL A 61 12.33 -0.12 -2.28
C VAL A 61 12.43 0.93 -3.38
N ALA A 62 11.31 1.53 -3.80
CA ALA A 62 11.30 2.45 -4.94
C ALA A 62 10.51 3.73 -4.71
N LEU A 63 9.20 3.67 -4.42
CA LEU A 63 8.36 4.89 -4.37
C LEU A 63 8.88 5.92 -3.35
N TYR A 64 9.08 5.52 -2.09
CA TYR A 64 9.52 6.44 -1.04
C TYR A 64 10.93 6.96 -1.27
N PRO A 65 11.95 6.13 -1.62
CA PRO A 65 13.28 6.64 -1.98
C PRO A 65 13.25 7.67 -3.11
N LEU A 66 12.48 7.42 -4.18
CA LEU A 66 12.35 8.35 -5.30
C LEU A 66 11.64 9.64 -4.89
N LEU A 67 10.59 9.57 -4.06
CA LEU A 67 9.93 10.76 -3.52
C LEU A 67 10.89 11.56 -2.63
N VAL A 68 11.77 10.91 -1.87
CA VAL A 68 12.81 11.60 -1.09
C VAL A 68 13.84 12.26 -1.99
N GLU A 69 14.32 11.57 -3.02
CA GLU A 69 15.30 12.09 -3.97
C GLU A 69 14.78 13.32 -4.75
N THR A 70 13.53 13.26 -5.19
CA THR A 70 12.85 14.36 -5.90
C THR A 70 12.40 15.48 -4.96
N GLY A 71 12.50 15.28 -3.64
CA GLY A 71 12.09 16.24 -2.60
C GLY A 71 10.59 16.30 -2.34
N GLY A 72 9.81 15.34 -2.87
CA GLY A 72 8.39 15.16 -2.60
C GLY A 72 8.10 14.62 -1.19
N LEU A 73 9.01 13.82 -0.61
CA LEU A 73 8.88 13.25 0.74
C LEU A 73 10.08 13.64 1.60
N GLN A 74 9.86 13.96 2.88
CA GLN A 74 10.96 14.20 3.82
C GLN A 74 11.48 12.87 4.36
N PRO A 75 12.80 12.70 4.57
CA PRO A 75 13.37 11.45 5.09
C PRO A 75 12.74 10.99 6.41
N ASP A 76 12.60 11.90 7.39
CA ASP A 76 11.99 11.55 8.69
C ASP A 76 10.54 11.06 8.53
N LYS A 77 9.81 11.55 7.52
CA LYS A 77 8.45 11.10 7.23
C LYS A 77 8.43 9.75 6.49
N SER A 78 9.43 9.47 5.66
CA SER A 78 9.64 8.12 5.10
C SER A 78 9.85 7.10 6.22
N ASP A 79 10.70 7.43 7.20
CA ASP A 79 10.95 6.57 8.36
C ASP A 79 9.66 6.30 9.17
N ASP A 80 8.80 7.32 9.34
CA ASP A 80 7.51 7.17 10.01
C ASP A 80 6.57 6.20 9.24
N LEU A 81 6.50 6.30 7.91
CA LEU A 81 5.66 5.42 7.07
C LEU A 81 6.15 3.96 7.11
N GLU A 82 7.46 3.73 7.02
CA GLU A 82 8.06 2.39 7.15
C GLU A 82 7.82 1.78 8.55
N GLN A 83 7.79 2.63 9.58
CA GLN A 83 7.45 2.20 10.94
C GLN A 83 5.96 1.80 11.05
N GLU A 84 5.06 2.51 10.37
CA GLU A 84 3.64 2.12 10.29
C GLU A 84 3.45 0.75 9.62
N HIS A 85 4.18 0.47 8.53
CA HIS A 85 4.21 -0.87 7.91
C HIS A 85 4.70 -1.95 8.87
N THR A 86 5.76 -1.66 9.62
CA THR A 86 6.31 -2.58 10.62
C THR A 86 5.28 -2.90 11.72
N ASP A 87 4.55 -1.89 12.18
CA ASP A 87 3.52 -2.04 13.22
C ASP A 87 2.31 -2.86 12.71
N LEU A 88 1.89 -2.62 11.46
CA LEU A 88 0.85 -3.40 10.78
C LEU A 88 1.24 -4.87 10.63
N ALA A 89 2.46 -5.14 10.17
CA ALA A 89 2.99 -6.50 10.04
C ALA A 89 3.07 -7.22 11.40
N ALA A 90 3.51 -6.52 12.46
CA ALA A 90 3.55 -7.07 13.81
C ALA A 90 2.14 -7.39 14.35
N ALA A 91 1.15 -6.54 14.07
CA ALA A 91 -0.24 -6.79 14.45
C ALA A 91 -0.80 -8.04 13.74
N LEU A 92 -0.49 -8.23 12.46
CA LEU A 92 -0.87 -9.43 11.72
C LEU A 92 -0.20 -10.67 12.29
N ILE A 93 1.13 -10.68 12.45
CA ILE A 93 1.86 -11.84 12.99
C ILE A 93 1.35 -12.25 14.37
N SER A 94 1.02 -11.28 15.22
CA SER A 94 0.51 -11.54 16.56
C SER A 94 -0.98 -11.90 16.62
N GLY A 95 -1.69 -11.86 15.49
CA GLY A 95 -3.13 -12.12 15.41
C GLY A 95 -3.98 -11.07 16.12
N LYS A 96 -3.48 -9.84 16.21
CA LYS A 96 -4.10 -8.70 16.91
C LYS A 96 -4.57 -7.60 15.95
N PHE A 97 -4.87 -7.97 14.71
CA PHE A 97 -5.42 -7.04 13.73
C PHE A 97 -6.90 -6.77 14.03
N ASP A 98 -7.17 -5.73 14.82
CA ASP A 98 -8.51 -5.29 15.20
C ASP A 98 -8.97 -4.06 14.39
N ARG A 99 -10.14 -3.50 14.74
CA ARG A 99 -10.66 -2.31 14.06
C ARG A 99 -9.76 -1.08 14.20
N ARG A 100 -8.98 -0.95 15.28
CA ARG A 100 -8.05 0.16 15.42
C ARG A 100 -6.96 0.03 14.37
N MET A 101 -6.38 -1.16 14.21
CA MET A 101 -5.39 -1.43 13.16
C MET A 101 -5.95 -1.20 11.75
N TYR A 102 -7.21 -1.57 11.51
CA TYR A 102 -7.87 -1.27 10.24
C TYR A 102 -7.93 0.24 9.96
N PHE A 103 -8.29 1.07 10.94
CA PHE A 103 -8.36 2.52 10.73
C PHE A 103 -6.98 3.17 10.61
N GLU A 104 -5.95 2.62 11.26
CA GLU A 104 -4.56 3.03 11.07
C GLU A 104 -4.11 2.74 9.63
N LEU A 105 -4.34 1.52 9.13
CA LEU A 105 -4.09 1.16 7.72
C LEU A 105 -4.87 2.05 6.75
N ALA A 106 -6.14 2.35 7.03
CA ALA A 106 -6.95 3.22 6.17
C ALA A 106 -6.45 4.67 6.16
N SER A 107 -5.94 5.17 7.29
CA SER A 107 -5.34 6.50 7.36
C SER A 107 -4.02 6.57 6.60
N HIS A 108 -3.21 5.52 6.70
CA HIS A 108 -1.97 5.38 5.94
C HIS A 108 -2.25 5.44 4.43
N ILE A 109 -3.14 4.56 3.95
CA ILE A 109 -3.56 4.53 2.54
C ILE A 109 -4.15 5.88 2.07
N GLU A 110 -4.89 6.58 2.94
CA GLU A 110 -5.43 7.91 2.61
C GLU A 110 -4.30 8.94 2.38
N GLU A 111 -3.26 8.92 3.21
CA GLU A 111 -2.09 9.79 3.05
C GLU A 111 -1.37 9.51 1.73
N GLU A 112 -1.19 8.24 1.37
CA GLU A 112 -0.55 7.87 0.11
C GLU A 112 -1.37 8.30 -1.11
N GLU A 113 -2.67 8.02 -1.12
CA GLU A 113 -3.58 8.36 -2.21
C GLU A 113 -3.73 9.86 -2.42
N LEU A 114 -3.77 10.64 -1.34
CA LEU A 114 -4.09 12.07 -1.39
C LEU A 114 -2.84 12.96 -1.40
N GLU A 115 -1.70 12.46 -0.93
CA GLU A 115 -0.47 13.24 -0.82
C GLU A 115 0.65 12.64 -1.66
N LEU A 116 1.07 11.39 -1.39
CA LEU A 116 2.27 10.83 -2.01
C LEU A 116 2.11 10.55 -3.51
N PHE A 117 1.01 9.92 -3.93
CA PHE A 117 0.77 9.59 -5.33
C PHE A 117 0.65 10.85 -6.20
N PRO A 118 -0.05 11.93 -5.79
CA PRO A 118 0.03 13.21 -6.47
C PRO A 118 1.45 13.79 -6.55
N LEU A 119 2.26 13.67 -5.49
CA LEU A 119 3.64 14.16 -5.49
C LEU A 119 4.51 13.39 -6.49
N ALA A 120 4.37 12.07 -6.57
CA ALA A 120 5.05 11.25 -7.58
C ALA A 120 4.66 11.69 -9.00
N MET A 121 3.37 11.94 -9.23
CA MET A 121 2.86 12.40 -10.54
C MET A 121 3.42 13.74 -11.01
N PHE A 122 3.81 14.63 -10.10
CA PHE A 122 4.42 15.91 -10.44
C PHE A 122 5.95 15.89 -10.39
N GLY A 123 6.53 15.00 -9.59
CA GLY A 123 7.97 14.94 -9.31
C GLY A 123 8.74 13.99 -10.21
N PHE A 124 8.13 12.88 -10.62
CA PHE A 124 8.84 11.80 -11.34
C PHE A 124 8.99 12.10 -12.82
N ASP A 125 10.18 11.82 -13.36
CA ASP A 125 10.41 11.72 -14.79
C ASP A 125 10.30 10.27 -15.31
N ASP A 126 10.55 10.06 -16.60
CA ASP A 126 10.44 8.74 -17.24
C ASP A 126 11.43 7.70 -16.66
N GLU A 127 12.60 8.13 -16.16
CA GLU A 127 13.58 7.23 -15.54
C GLU A 127 13.11 6.81 -14.14
N ASP A 128 12.56 7.74 -13.36
CA ASP A 128 11.98 7.46 -12.04
C ASP A 128 10.82 6.45 -12.14
N TRP A 129 9.92 6.63 -13.11
CA TRP A 129 8.85 5.67 -13.36
C TRP A 129 9.39 4.28 -13.74
N ALA A 130 10.44 4.22 -14.56
CA ALA A 130 11.06 2.96 -14.93
C ALA A 130 11.71 2.25 -13.72
N VAL A 131 12.25 3.00 -12.75
CA VAL A 131 12.76 2.44 -11.49
C VAL A 131 11.63 1.83 -10.66
N LEU A 132 10.52 2.56 -10.48
CA LEU A 132 9.35 2.04 -9.77
C LEU A 132 8.80 0.77 -10.42
N GLU A 133 8.63 0.79 -11.74
CA GLU A 133 8.10 -0.34 -12.52
C GLU A 133 9.06 -1.55 -12.60
N ALA A 134 10.33 -1.38 -12.21
CA ALA A 134 11.28 -2.47 -12.12
C ALA A 134 11.20 -3.28 -10.81
N THR A 135 10.34 -2.89 -9.87
CA THR A 135 10.10 -3.68 -8.65
C THR A 135 9.36 -4.98 -8.96
N PRO A 136 9.55 -6.06 -8.18
CA PRO A 136 8.92 -7.35 -8.43
C PRO A 136 7.39 -7.26 -8.61
N ARG A 137 6.78 -6.31 -7.89
CA ARG A 137 5.36 -5.99 -7.99
C ARG A 137 4.89 -5.74 -9.41
N PHE A 138 5.63 -4.96 -10.21
CA PHE A 138 5.19 -4.54 -11.55
C PHE A 138 5.82 -5.34 -12.69
N LEU A 139 6.80 -6.21 -12.38
CA LEU A 139 7.46 -7.10 -13.34
C LEU A 139 6.67 -8.38 -13.65
N ALA A 140 5.67 -8.71 -12.84
CA ALA A 140 4.81 -9.86 -13.10
C ALA A 140 4.03 -9.64 -14.42
N PRO A 141 4.01 -10.62 -15.34
CA PRO A 141 3.26 -10.45 -16.58
C PRO A 141 1.77 -10.32 -16.25
N ASP A 142 1.11 -9.34 -16.89
CA ASP A 142 -0.35 -9.27 -17.00
C ASP A 142 -0.89 -10.68 -17.23
N THR A 143 -1.47 -11.30 -16.20
CA THR A 143 -2.29 -12.48 -16.41
C THR A 143 -3.59 -11.93 -16.95
N PRO A 144 -3.94 -12.18 -18.23
CA PRO A 144 -5.13 -11.56 -18.80
C PRO A 144 -6.35 -12.06 -18.01
N LEU A 145 -7.19 -11.11 -17.59
CA LEU A 145 -8.53 -11.41 -17.08
C LEU A 145 -9.26 -12.22 -18.17
N VAL A 146 -9.44 -13.52 -17.91
CA VAL A 146 -10.25 -14.38 -18.76
C VAL A 146 -11.70 -13.94 -18.60
N HIS A 147 -12.26 -13.34 -19.65
CA HIS A 147 -13.68 -13.04 -19.80
C HIS A 147 -14.55 -14.30 -19.83
#